data_AF-A0A536UMV2-F1
#
_entry.id   AF-A0A536UMV2-F1
#
_cell.length_a   1.000
_cell.length_b   1.000
_cell.length_c   1.000
_cell.angle_alpha   90.00
_cell.angle_beta   90.00
_cell.angle_gamma   90.00
#
_symmetry.space_group_name_H-M   'P 1'
#
loop_
_entity.id
_entity.type
_entity.pdbx_description
1 polymer ?
#
loop_
_entity_poly.entity_id
_entity_poly.type
_entity_poly.pdbx_seq_one_letter_code
_entity_poly.pdbx_strand_id
1 'polypeptide(L)' 'MFTVDAPDPADGTCPSAALPIYRLYNNRADTNHRYTTSLAVRAQMMNAGWIAEGYGALAVAMCAATQ' A
#
# COMPACT_ATOMS: atom_id res chain seq x y z
N MET A 1 10.72 8.35 17.11
CA MET A 1 9.81 8.90 16.06
C MET A 1 9.70 7.84 14.98
N PHE A 2 8.48 7.46 14.59
CA PHE A 2 8.23 6.56 13.45
C PHE A 2 7.94 7.45 12.24
N THR A 3 8.82 7.44 11.24
CA THR A 3 8.66 8.18 9.99
C THR A 3 8.27 7.23 8.87
N VAL A 4 7.24 7.61 8.13
CA VAL A 4 6.87 6.99 6.86
C VAL A 4 6.94 8.07 5.80
N ASP A 5 7.53 7.72 4.66
CA ASP A 5 7.62 8.61 3.52
C ASP A 5 6.35 8.48 2.68
N ALA A 6 5.90 9.60 2.12
CA ALA A 6 4.82 9.58 1.15
C ALA A 6 5.37 9.09 -0.20
N PRO A 7 4.65 8.22 -0.92
CA PRO A 7 4.98 7.92 -2.31
C PRO A 7 4.75 9.15 -3.19
N ASP A 8 5.41 9.18 -4.34
CA ASP A 8 5.18 10.21 -5.34
C ASP A 8 3.71 10.16 -5.81
N PRO A 9 2.97 11.27 -5.77
CA PRO A 9 1.55 11.27 -6.10
C PRO A 9 1.26 11.03 -7.59
N ALA A 10 2.23 11.23 -8.49
CA ALA A 10 2.06 11.02 -9.92
C ALA A 10 2.15 9.54 -10.31
N ASP A 11 3.06 8.78 -9.72
CA ASP A 11 3.35 7.40 -10.14
C ASP A 11 3.36 6.37 -9.01
N GLY A 12 3.23 6.80 -7.75
CA GLY A 12 3.23 5.93 -6.57
C GLY A 12 4.61 5.39 -6.19
N THR A 13 5.70 5.93 -6.75
CA THR A 13 7.04 5.44 -6.46
C THR A 13 7.52 5.86 -5.06
N CYS A 14 8.35 5.02 -4.44
CA CYS A 14 8.93 5.31 -3.14
C CYS A 14 10.33 5.91 -3.28
N PRO A 15 10.68 6.94 -2.48
CA PRO A 15 12.03 7.50 -2.47
C PRO A 15 13.05 6.52 -1.84
N SER A 16 14.30 6.60 -2.30
CA SER A 16 15.51 6.11 -1.60
C SER A 16 15.40 4.73 -0.90
N ALA A 17 15.33 3.65 -1.68
CA ALA A 17 15.28 2.25 -1.20
C ALA A 17 14.15 1.91 -0.21
N ALA A 18 13.20 2.84 0.03
CA ALA A 18 12.08 2.59 0.90
C ALA A 18 11.17 1.50 0.32
N LEU A 19 10.65 0.66 1.20
CA LEU A 19 9.77 -0.43 0.83
C LEU A 19 8.35 0.11 0.63
N PRO A 20 7.72 -0.12 -0.53
CA PRO A 20 6.33 0.26 -0.75
C PRO A 20 5.42 -0.59 0.13
N ILE A 21 4.52 0.10 0.84
CA ILE A 21 3.44 -0.52 1.61
C ILE A 21 2.13 -0.28 0.87
N TYR A 22 1.42 -1.37 0.63
CA TYR A 22 0.10 -1.39 0.02
C TYR A 22 -0.96 -1.46 1.11
N ARG A 23 -1.96 -0.56 1.04
CA ARG A 23 -3.15 -0.60 1.89
C ARG A 23 -4.32 -1.18 1.10
N LEU A 24 -5.03 -2.10 1.74
CA LEU A 24 -6.21 -2.75 1.18
C LEU A 24 -7.37 -2.57 2.12
N TYR A 25 -8.47 -2.06 1.59
CA TYR A 25 -9.75 -1.90 2.28
C TYR A 25 -10.67 -3.09 1.97
N ASN A 26 -11.28 -3.66 3.00
CA ASN A 26 -12.12 -4.85 2.84
C ASN A 26 -13.51 -4.61 2.23
N ASN A 27 -13.91 -3.34 2.02
CA ASN A 27 -15.22 -2.96 1.46
C ASN A 27 -16.42 -3.55 2.22
N ARG A 28 -16.35 -3.55 3.56
CA ARG A 28 -17.42 -4.03 4.44
C ARG A 28 -17.77 -2.99 5.49
N ALA A 29 -18.96 -3.15 6.10
CA ALA A 29 -19.44 -2.29 7.18
C ALA A 29 -18.50 -2.28 8.40
N ASP A 30 -17.86 -3.41 8.71
CA ASP A 30 -16.88 -3.57 9.79
C ASP A 30 -15.48 -3.01 9.45
N THR A 31 -15.36 -2.25 8.35
CA THR A 31 -14.20 -1.48 7.87
C THR A 31 -12.86 -1.94 8.40
N ASN A 32 -12.18 -2.77 7.61
CA ASN A 32 -10.85 -3.28 7.94
C ASN A 32 -9.83 -2.90 6.87
N HIS A 33 -8.63 -2.55 7.33
CA HIS A 33 -7.50 -2.24 6.47
C HIS A 33 -6.39 -3.26 6.71
N ARG A 34 -5.87 -3.82 5.62
CA ARG A 34 -4.67 -4.66 5.64
C ARG A 34 -3.52 -3.90 4.99
N TYR A 35 -2.38 -3.92 5.66
CA TYR A 35 -1.12 -3.40 5.13
C TYR A 35 -0.20 -4.57 4.76
N THR A 36 0.42 -4.51 3.58
CA THR A 36 1.39 -5.52 3.14
C THR A 36 2.46 -4.88 2.25
N THR A 37 3.66 -5.42 2.25
CA THR A 37 4.72 -5.10 1.28
C THR A 37 4.77 -6.10 0.12
N SER A 38 3.96 -7.17 0.16
CA SER A 38 3.96 -8.23 -0.85
C SER A 38 2.93 -7.97 -1.94
N LEU A 39 3.41 -7.87 -3.18
CA LEU A 39 2.54 -7.79 -4.37
C LEU A 39 1.69 -9.04 -4.57
N ALA A 40 2.17 -10.21 -4.17
CA ALA A 40 1.41 -11.45 -4.26
C ALA A 40 0.21 -11.45 -3.30
N VAL A 41 0.42 -11.05 -2.04
CA VAL A 41 -0.67 -10.90 -1.06
C VAL A 41 -1.64 -9.82 -1.51
N ARG A 42 -1.13 -8.71 -2.07
CA ARG A 42 -1.96 -7.65 -2.65
C ARG A 42 -2.88 -8.18 -3.74
N ALA A 43 -2.32 -8.87 -4.74
CA ALA A 43 -3.09 -9.43 -5.84
C ALA A 43 -4.13 -10.45 -5.35
N GLN A 44 -3.76 -11.31 -4.40
CA GLN A 44 -4.69 -12.27 -3.79
C GLN A 44 -5.87 -11.57 -3.11
N MET A 45 -5.62 -10.50 -2.35
CA MET A 45 -6.67 -9.76 -1.64
C MET A 45 -7.58 -8.99 -2.61
N MET A 46 -7.01 -8.38 -3.65
CA MET A 46 -7.80 -7.74 -4.70
C MET A 46 -8.72 -8.75 -5.41
N ASN A 47 -8.21 -9.96 -5.70
CA ASN A 47 -9.04 -11.04 -6.25
C ASN A 47 -10.13 -11.51 -5.27
N ALA A 48 -9.90 -11.35 -3.95
CA ALA A 48 -10.89 -11.63 -2.92
C ALA A 48 -11.88 -10.46 -2.68
N GLY A 49 -11.84 -9.40 -3.51
CA GLY A 49 -12.76 -8.26 -3.46
C GLY A 49 -12.32 -7.10 -2.56
N TRP A 50 -11.08 -7.09 -2.08
CA TRP A 50 -10.53 -5.95 -1.37
C TRP A 50 -10.12 -4.84 -2.35
N ILE A 51 -10.25 -3.58 -1.91
CA ILE A 51 -9.95 -2.40 -2.71
C ILE A 51 -8.54 -1.92 -2.34
N ALA A 52 -7.66 -1.82 -3.33
CA ALA A 52 -6.34 -1.23 -3.11
C ALA A 52 -6.43 0.30 -3.09
N GLU A 53 -5.81 0.91 -2.09
CA GLU A 53 -5.83 2.36 -1.87
C GLU A 53 -4.40 2.92 -1.90
N GLY A 54 -4.19 3.98 -2.67
CA GLY A 54 -2.90 4.65 -2.76
C GLY A 54 -2.68 5.28 -4.12
N TYR A 55 -1.41 5.60 -4.40
CA TYR A 55 -0.97 6.28 -5.60
C TYR A 55 -0.35 5.32 -6.62
N GLY A 56 -0.42 5.71 -7.89
CA GLY A 56 0.17 4.95 -9.00
C GLY A 56 -0.56 3.65 -9.35
N ALA A 57 0.00 2.93 -10.33
CA ALA A 57 -0.59 1.68 -10.85
C ALA A 57 -0.69 0.58 -9.78
N LEU A 58 0.18 0.62 -8.77
CA LEU A 58 0.22 -0.34 -7.68
C LEU A 58 -0.54 0.11 -6.43
N ALA A 59 -1.13 1.32 -6.42
CA ALA A 59 -1.81 1.89 -5.26
C ALA A 59 -0.93 1.82 -3.99
N VAL A 60 0.25 2.41 -4.08
CA VAL A 60 1.19 2.52 -2.94
C VAL A 60 0.62 3.52 -1.95
N ALA A 61 0.43 3.10 -0.70
CA ALA A 61 -0.18 3.93 0.33
C ALA A 61 0.87 4.74 1.10
N MET A 62 2.01 4.14 1.38
CA MET A 62 3.13 4.74 2.11
C MET A 62 4.42 4.00 1.80
N CYS A 63 5.54 4.61 2.13
CA CYS A 63 6.87 4.06 1.95
C CYS A 63 7.53 3.92 3.31
N ALA A 64 7.94 2.70 3.66
CA ALA A 64 8.68 2.45 4.89
C ALA A 64 10.17 2.55 4.62
N ALA A 65 10.84 3.46 5.33
CA ALA A 65 12.29 3.56 5.29
C ALA A 65 12.92 2.22 5.71
N THR A 66 13.80 1.70 4.86
CA THR A 66 14.71 0.61 5.23
C THR A 66 15.85 1.23 6.04
N GLN A 67 15.88 0.98 7.34
CA GLN A 67 17.03 1.32 8.19
C GLN A 67 18.26 0.51 7.80
#